data_AF-A0A3M1T170-F1
#
_entry.id   AF-A0A3M1T170-F1
#
_cell.length_a   1.000
_cell.length_b   1.000
_cell.length_c   1.000
_cell.angle_alpha   90.00
_cell.angle_beta   90.00
_cell.angle_gamma   90.00
#
_symmetry.space_group_name_H-M   'P 1'
#
loop_
_entity.id
_entity.type
_entity.pdbx_description
1 polymer ?
#
loop_
_entity_poly.entity_id
_entity_poly.type
_entity_poly.pdbx_seq_one_letter_code
_entity_poly.pdbx_strand_id
1 'polypeptide(L)'
;AIAEFQTTAGVDPAFSEILSETIVELEGGVSEGQSQIQSKVVGVFEVEADRNFSFGFSADLEIRAKEIDNPDIEYSRAKSEGAFLVLDLANLQRPKILDYFAFDGRLISSEKVGNVRAKVSRNFTFADRGSNIDIDGDNGIDFVTGTATGIYENQFRKNTQIAIVEVNASNVWAFGDYLIENLGTDVTYGTIGNDNLNGTPNADKIYASLGNDRVEGLGGDDILEGGGGNDRLEGGDGNDKVNGGHDDDLLVDGFGDDVMYGGEGVDRFLFQKNKSLRPGEFNIVADFQPGIDRVTFRGWGQGRLEKMLTDTSDGTLFTPPQGGQVLFEDVTKNAIISALL
;
A
#
# COMPACT_ATOMS: atom_id res chain seq x y z
N ALA A 1 11.00 42.46 34.01
CA ALA A 1 9.72 42.01 34.59
C ALA A 1 9.10 41.08 33.57
N ILE A 2 8.91 39.81 33.91
CA ILE A 2 8.14 38.88 33.09
C ILE A 2 6.69 39.32 33.26
N ALA A 3 6.13 39.94 32.23
CA ALA A 3 4.74 40.37 32.25
C ALA A 3 3.90 39.21 31.70
N GLU A 4 3.28 38.44 32.59
CA GLU A 4 2.12 37.63 32.25
C GLU A 4 0.99 38.58 31.87
N PHE A 5 0.68 38.66 30.57
CA PHE A 5 -0.46 39.45 30.10
C PHE A 5 -1.72 38.59 30.14
N GLN A 6 -2.73 39.06 30.88
CA GLN A 6 -4.09 38.56 30.77
C GLN A 6 -4.63 38.88 29.39
N THR A 7 -5.00 37.84 28.65
CA THR A 7 -5.65 37.93 27.34
C THR A 7 -7.08 38.46 27.52
N THR A 8 -7.36 39.66 27.02
CA THR A 8 -8.75 40.07 26.76
C THR A 8 -9.19 39.41 25.46
N ALA A 9 -9.76 38.21 25.58
CA ALA A 9 -10.41 37.49 24.50
C ALA A 9 -11.56 38.32 23.93
N GLY A 10 -11.33 38.93 22.77
CA GLY A 10 -12.28 39.79 22.06
C GLY A 10 -12.50 39.40 20.61
N VAL A 11 -12.13 38.19 20.20
CA VAL A 11 -12.55 37.55 18.94
C VAL A 11 -12.69 36.05 19.19
N ASP A 12 -13.88 35.54 18.90
CA ASP A 12 -14.31 34.15 19.04
C ASP A 12 -13.36 33.19 18.26
N PRO A 13 -12.73 32.19 18.92
CA PRO A 13 -11.79 31.24 18.29
C PRO A 13 -12.45 30.23 17.33
N ALA A 14 -13.72 30.43 16.96
CA ALA A 14 -14.53 29.46 16.23
C ALA A 14 -14.07 29.10 14.79
N PHE A 15 -13.10 29.79 14.19
CA PHE A 15 -12.53 29.36 12.91
C PHE A 15 -11.08 29.83 12.77
N SER A 16 -10.13 28.90 12.72
CA SER A 16 -8.93 29.13 11.92
C SER A 16 -8.21 27.87 11.45
N GLU A 17 -8.60 26.67 11.87
CA GLU A 17 -8.16 25.44 11.20
C GLU A 17 -8.82 25.40 9.81
N ILE A 18 -8.12 25.91 8.81
CA ILE A 18 -8.44 25.62 7.42
C ILE A 18 -7.83 24.26 7.13
N LEU A 19 -8.57 23.21 7.45
CA LEU A 19 -8.26 21.85 7.00
C LEU A 19 -8.69 21.74 5.54
N SER A 20 -7.72 21.61 4.64
CA SER A 20 -7.98 21.03 3.33
C SER A 20 -7.43 19.61 3.34
N GLU A 21 -8.23 18.66 3.84
CA GLU A 21 -7.97 17.24 3.61
C GLU A 21 -8.27 16.95 2.15
N THR A 22 -7.23 16.58 1.40
CA THR A 22 -7.44 15.88 0.13
C THR A 22 -7.13 14.42 0.40
N ILE A 23 -8.18 13.63 0.66
CA ILE A 23 -8.07 12.18 0.64
C ILE A 23 -7.98 11.79 -0.84
N VAL A 24 -6.86 11.18 -1.22
CA VAL A 24 -6.75 10.49 -2.50
C VAL A 24 -6.95 9.01 -2.18
N GLU A 25 -8.18 8.53 -2.33
CA GLU A 25 -8.47 7.10 -2.41
C GLU A 25 -8.09 6.62 -3.82
N LEU A 26 -7.17 5.67 -3.91
CA LEU A 26 -6.98 4.85 -5.10
C LEU A 26 -7.34 3.43 -4.70
N GLU A 27 -8.32 2.84 -5.39
CA GLU A 27 -8.70 1.43 -5.20
C GLU A 27 -7.50 0.52 -5.51
N GLY A 28 -7.23 -0.45 -4.62
CA GLY A 28 -6.43 -1.64 -4.96
C GLY A 28 -5.00 -1.77 -4.43
N GLY A 29 -4.64 -1.29 -3.23
CA GLY A 29 -3.41 -1.76 -2.56
C GLY A 29 -2.49 -0.67 -1.99
N VAL A 30 -2.41 -0.69 -0.66
CA VAL A 30 -1.62 0.07 0.32
C VAL A 30 -0.61 1.11 -0.22
N SER A 31 -1.09 2.34 -0.39
CA SER A 31 -0.29 3.56 -0.31
C SER A 31 -1.20 4.70 0.17
N GLU A 32 -1.10 5.05 1.46
CA GLU A 32 -1.86 6.16 2.04
C GLU A 32 -1.10 7.49 1.85
N GLY A 33 -1.59 8.33 0.94
CA GLY A 33 -1.13 9.71 0.79
C GLY A 33 -2.12 10.69 1.39
N GLN A 34 -1.89 11.16 2.63
CA GLN A 34 -2.66 12.26 3.21
C GLN A 34 -1.89 13.57 3.11
N SER A 35 -2.42 14.51 2.32
CA SER A 35 -2.02 15.91 2.40
C SER A 35 -2.98 16.63 3.34
N GLN A 36 -2.45 17.08 4.47
CA GLN A 36 -3.16 17.96 5.40
C GLN A 36 -2.41 19.28 5.45
N ILE A 37 -3.12 20.37 5.16
CA ILE A 37 -2.70 21.71 5.54
C ILE A 37 -3.52 22.05 6.77
N GLN A 38 -2.85 22.37 7.87
CA GLN A 38 -3.44 22.89 9.09
C GLN A 38 -2.84 24.26 9.36
N SER A 39 -3.68 25.28 9.43
CA SER A 39 -3.28 26.61 9.90
C SER A 39 -3.90 26.89 11.26
N LYS A 40 -3.16 27.50 12.19
CA LYS A 40 -3.67 27.86 13.51
C LYS A 40 -3.16 29.23 13.93
N VAL A 41 -4.08 30.13 14.30
CA VAL A 41 -3.69 31.38 14.96
C VAL A 41 -3.26 31.05 16.38
N VAL A 42 -1.96 31.21 16.66
CA VAL A 42 -1.34 30.94 17.97
C VAL A 42 -1.63 32.07 18.95
N GLY A 43 -1.75 33.30 18.45
CA GLY A 43 -2.10 34.46 19.26
C GLY A 43 -2.23 35.74 18.45
N VAL A 44 -3.02 36.68 18.97
CA VAL A 44 -3.18 38.03 18.44
C VAL A 44 -2.76 39.01 19.52
N PHE A 45 -1.94 39.99 19.15
CA PHE A 45 -1.33 40.94 20.08
C PHE A 45 -1.48 42.37 19.58
N GLU A 46 -1.76 43.29 20.50
CA GLU A 46 -1.62 44.72 20.25
C GLU A 46 -0.27 45.17 20.83
N VAL A 47 0.61 45.65 19.96
CA VAL A 47 1.94 46.14 20.35
C VAL A 47 1.93 47.66 20.20
N GLU A 48 2.09 48.36 21.32
CA GLU A 48 2.23 49.82 21.33
C GLU A 48 3.50 50.28 20.61
N ALA A 49 3.48 51.52 20.13
CA ALA A 49 4.65 52.18 19.55
C ALA A 49 5.86 52.18 20.50
N ASP A 50 7.04 52.01 19.92
CA ASP A 50 8.36 51.97 20.54
C ASP A 50 8.56 50.85 21.58
N ARG A 51 7.72 49.81 21.55
CA ARG A 51 7.87 48.59 22.37
C ARG A 51 8.55 47.47 21.60
N ASN A 52 9.24 46.62 22.35
CA ASN A 52 9.77 45.35 21.86
C ASN A 52 8.73 44.25 22.08
N PHE A 53 8.63 43.34 21.12
CA PHE A 53 7.87 42.11 21.22
C PHE A 53 8.77 40.93 20.90
N SER A 54 8.70 39.89 21.71
CA SER A 54 9.46 38.67 21.51
C SER A 54 8.68 37.43 21.94
N PHE A 55 8.96 36.31 21.28
CA PHE A 55 8.45 35.00 21.65
C PHE A 55 9.44 33.91 21.27
N GLY A 56 9.43 32.81 22.02
CA GLY A 56 10.18 31.60 21.68
C GLY A 56 9.38 30.73 20.71
N PHE A 57 10.06 30.04 19.81
CA PHE A 57 9.46 29.04 18.94
C PHE A 57 10.20 27.70 19.05
N SER A 58 9.45 26.62 18.83
CA SER A 58 9.95 25.26 18.66
C SER A 58 9.20 24.64 17.50
N ALA A 59 9.90 23.95 16.61
CA ALA A 59 9.32 23.23 15.50
C ALA A 59 10.08 21.93 15.29
N ASP A 60 9.32 20.86 15.09
CA ASP A 60 9.83 19.53 14.80
C ASP A 60 9.22 19.04 13.49
N LEU A 61 10.01 18.28 12.74
CA LEU A 61 9.60 17.62 11.52
C LEU A 61 10.06 16.17 11.55
N GLU A 62 9.16 15.27 11.17
CA GLU A 62 9.44 13.86 11.02
C GLU A 62 8.79 13.34 9.74
N ILE A 63 9.62 12.76 8.87
CA ILE A 63 9.20 12.11 7.64
C ILE A 63 9.74 10.67 7.69
N ARG A 64 8.86 9.70 7.48
CA ARG A 64 9.20 8.27 7.45
C ARG A 64 8.70 7.65 6.16
N ALA A 65 9.48 6.74 5.59
CA ALA A 65 9.06 5.77 4.59
C ALA A 65 9.43 4.37 5.09
N LYS A 66 8.64 3.37 4.71
CA LYS A 66 8.95 1.97 5.04
C LYS A 66 9.44 1.29 3.77
N GLU A 67 10.66 0.76 3.82
CA GLU A 67 11.25 0.01 2.71
C GLU A 67 10.57 -1.36 2.59
N ILE A 68 10.26 -1.75 1.35
CA ILE A 68 9.84 -3.11 1.00
C ILE A 68 10.83 -3.65 -0.04
N ASP A 69 11.75 -4.50 0.42
CA ASP A 69 12.66 -5.43 -0.28
C ASP A 69 13.01 -5.22 -1.77
N ASN A 70 13.31 -4.00 -2.25
CA ASN A 70 14.04 -3.79 -3.52
C ASN A 70 14.75 -2.40 -3.63
N PRO A 71 16.09 -2.33 -3.59
CA PRO A 71 16.83 -1.06 -3.65
C PRO A 71 16.75 -0.32 -5.00
N ASP A 72 16.20 -0.95 -6.05
CA ASP A 72 16.13 -0.41 -7.41
C ASP A 72 14.72 0.05 -7.85
N ILE A 73 13.64 -0.24 -7.10
CA ILE A 73 12.24 -0.03 -7.57
C ILE A 73 11.32 0.71 -6.57
N GLU A 74 11.80 1.13 -5.40
CA GLU A 74 10.94 1.84 -4.44
C GLU A 74 10.73 3.34 -4.77
N TYR A 75 9.49 3.80 -4.94
CA TYR A 75 9.18 5.24 -5.06
C TYR A 75 8.37 5.76 -3.87
N SER A 76 9.06 5.98 -2.75
CA SER A 76 8.53 6.70 -1.59
C SER A 76 8.98 8.16 -1.62
N ARG A 77 8.06 9.12 -1.88
CA ARG A 77 8.33 10.56 -1.81
C ARG A 77 7.43 11.24 -0.78
N ALA A 78 8.05 11.88 0.20
CA ALA A 78 7.36 12.70 1.18
C ALA A 78 8.00 14.08 1.30
N LYS A 79 7.15 15.10 1.44
CA LYS A 79 7.56 16.48 1.69
C LYS A 79 6.67 17.07 2.78
N SER A 80 7.27 17.76 3.73
CA SER A 80 6.50 18.48 4.74
C SER A 80 7.10 19.85 5.01
N GLU A 81 6.21 20.83 5.16
CA GLU A 81 6.52 22.22 5.43
C GLU A 81 5.82 22.66 6.72
N GLY A 82 6.58 23.11 7.71
CA GLY A 82 6.07 23.77 8.92
C GLY A 82 6.48 25.23 8.92
N ALA A 83 5.59 26.17 9.21
CA ALA A 83 5.89 27.60 9.19
C ALA A 83 5.22 28.38 10.32
N PHE A 84 5.94 29.34 10.88
CA PHE A 84 5.38 30.40 11.71
C PHE A 84 5.36 31.71 10.91
N LEU A 85 4.20 32.32 10.77
CA LEU A 85 4.00 33.63 10.14
C LEU A 85 3.69 34.68 11.19
N VAL A 86 4.35 35.83 11.11
CA VAL A 86 3.98 37.03 11.87
C VAL A 86 3.26 37.97 10.91
N LEU A 87 1.98 38.22 11.14
CA LEU A 87 1.12 39.01 10.25
C LEU A 87 0.79 40.37 10.88
N ASP A 88 0.82 41.45 10.09
CA ASP A 88 0.23 42.75 10.41
C ASP A 88 -1.26 42.74 10.04
N LEU A 89 -2.11 43.01 11.03
CA LEU A 89 -3.56 43.02 10.93
C LEU A 89 -4.18 44.42 10.75
N ALA A 90 -3.36 45.46 10.52
CA ALA A 90 -3.87 46.81 10.25
C ALA A 90 -4.89 46.89 9.11
N ASN A 91 -4.87 45.92 8.19
CA ASN A 91 -5.95 45.69 7.23
C ASN A 91 -6.37 44.21 7.27
N LEU A 92 -7.49 43.92 7.95
CA LEU A 92 -8.02 42.57 8.11
C LEU A 92 -8.41 41.89 6.79
N GLN A 93 -8.69 42.66 5.72
CA GLN A 93 -9.02 42.12 4.40
C GLN A 93 -7.76 41.80 3.58
N ARG A 94 -6.59 42.32 3.99
CA ARG A 94 -5.29 42.06 3.36
C ARG A 94 -4.18 42.05 4.42
N PRO A 95 -4.12 41.01 5.28
CA PRO A 95 -3.02 40.85 6.23
C PRO A 95 -1.67 40.84 5.50
N LYS A 96 -0.64 41.45 6.10
CA LYS A 96 0.71 41.48 5.53
C LYS A 96 1.66 40.62 6.35
N ILE A 97 2.44 39.77 5.68
CA ILE A 97 3.51 39.03 6.34
C ILE A 97 4.63 40.01 6.70
N LEU A 98 4.90 40.15 8.00
CA LEU A 98 6.01 40.94 8.53
C LEU A 98 7.29 40.10 8.55
N ASP A 99 7.20 38.88 9.08
CA ASP A 99 8.31 37.94 9.22
C ASP A 99 7.78 36.51 9.16
N TYR A 100 8.68 35.57 8.92
CA TYR A 100 8.41 34.14 9.00
C TYR A 100 9.63 33.32 9.46
N PHE A 101 9.30 32.16 10.00
CA PHE A 101 10.15 30.97 10.12
C PHE A 101 9.50 29.85 9.30
N ALA A 102 10.30 29.05 8.61
CA ALA A 102 9.84 27.91 7.84
C ALA A 102 10.81 26.73 7.97
N PHE A 103 10.27 25.54 7.93
CA PHE A 103 10.95 24.26 7.96
C PHE A 103 10.47 23.46 6.75
N ASP A 104 11.38 22.94 5.96
CA ASP A 104 11.09 22.17 4.74
C ASP A 104 11.89 20.88 4.80
N GLY A 105 11.23 19.73 4.68
CA GLY A 105 11.89 18.44 4.60
C GLY A 105 11.45 17.66 3.37
N ARG A 106 12.38 16.88 2.84
CA ARG A 106 12.19 16.03 1.66
C ARG A 106 12.88 14.68 1.87
N LEU A 107 12.13 13.61 1.64
CA LEU A 107 12.61 12.23 1.61
C LEU A 107 12.32 11.63 0.23
N ILE A 108 13.32 11.00 -0.39
CA ILE A 108 13.17 10.08 -1.52
C ILE A 108 14.07 8.87 -1.21
N SER A 109 13.46 7.75 -0.84
CA SER A 109 14.18 6.54 -0.42
C SER A 109 15.09 6.00 -1.55
N SER A 110 14.53 5.69 -2.73
CA SER A 110 15.30 5.18 -3.89
C SER A 110 16.49 6.03 -4.33
N GLU A 111 16.38 7.36 -4.24
CA GLU A 111 17.47 8.25 -4.67
C GLU A 111 18.48 8.52 -3.53
N LYS A 112 18.29 7.92 -2.34
CA LYS A 112 19.00 8.21 -1.08
C LYS A 112 19.01 9.70 -0.74
N VAL A 113 17.91 10.38 -1.00
CA VAL A 113 17.77 11.83 -0.83
C VAL A 113 17.03 12.13 0.47
N GLY A 114 17.78 12.57 1.48
CA GLY A 114 17.26 13.09 2.73
C GLY A 114 17.69 14.52 2.95
N ASN A 115 16.76 15.46 3.00
CA ASN A 115 17.07 16.85 3.26
C ASN A 115 16.11 17.47 4.25
N VAL A 116 16.66 18.22 5.18
CA VAL A 116 15.91 19.11 6.06
C VAL A 116 16.51 20.49 6.02
N ARG A 117 15.66 21.50 5.93
CA ARG A 117 16.09 22.89 5.91
C ARG A 117 15.18 23.79 6.73
N ALA A 118 15.74 24.33 7.80
CA ALA A 118 15.19 25.47 8.51
C ALA A 118 15.58 26.80 7.84
N LYS A 119 14.62 27.70 7.65
CA LYS A 119 14.80 29.05 7.10
C LYS A 119 14.11 30.06 8.02
N VAL A 120 14.74 31.22 8.15
CA VAL A 120 14.16 32.39 8.82
C VAL A 120 14.29 33.61 7.93
N SER A 121 13.42 34.57 8.17
CA SER A 121 13.46 35.89 7.56
C SER A 121 14.44 36.83 8.28
N ARG A 122 13.96 37.83 9.04
CA ARG A 122 14.79 38.92 9.57
C ARG A 122 14.95 38.88 11.08
N ASN A 123 13.83 38.74 11.79
CA ASN A 123 13.75 38.98 13.24
C ASN A 123 13.78 37.69 14.07
N PHE A 124 14.18 36.57 13.48
CA PHE A 124 14.29 35.29 14.15
C PHE A 124 15.76 34.88 14.30
N THR A 125 16.12 34.41 15.49
CA THR A 125 17.43 33.83 15.79
C THR A 125 17.27 32.40 16.25
N PHE A 126 18.13 31.51 15.78
CA PHE A 126 18.14 30.11 16.21
C PHE A 126 18.98 29.95 17.47
N ALA A 127 18.45 29.21 18.44
CA ALA A 127 19.18 28.76 19.60
C ALA A 127 19.83 27.39 19.33
N ASP A 128 19.09 26.49 18.68
CA ASP A 128 19.57 25.14 18.33
C ASP A 128 18.93 24.63 17.03
N ARG A 129 19.64 23.73 16.33
CA ARG A 129 19.17 23.02 15.13
C ARG A 129 19.78 21.62 15.06
N GLY A 130 18.92 20.63 14.84
CA GLY A 130 19.33 19.24 14.62
C GLY A 130 18.69 18.66 13.37
N SER A 131 19.36 17.68 12.77
CA SER A 131 18.79 16.78 11.78
C SER A 131 19.32 15.38 12.00
N ASN A 132 18.45 14.38 11.91
CA ASN A 132 18.86 12.98 11.85
C ASN A 132 18.33 12.38 10.55
N ILE A 133 19.19 11.68 9.83
CA ILE A 133 18.88 11.12 8.52
C ILE A 133 19.36 9.68 8.55
N ASP A 134 18.43 8.77 8.32
CA ASP A 134 18.71 7.35 8.13
C ASP A 134 18.10 6.99 6.79
N ILE A 135 18.98 6.86 5.78
CA ILE A 135 18.62 6.49 4.42
C ILE A 135 19.72 5.57 3.93
N ASP A 136 19.68 4.33 4.41
CA ASP A 136 20.70 3.34 4.16
C ASP A 136 20.29 2.35 3.06
N GLY A 137 19.00 2.26 2.74
CA GLY A 137 18.48 1.29 1.76
C GLY A 137 18.55 -0.13 2.32
N ASP A 138 18.28 -0.29 3.61
CA ASP A 138 18.17 -1.56 4.31
C ASP A 138 16.70 -1.92 4.58
N ASN A 139 16.40 -3.17 4.93
CA ASN A 139 15.01 -3.63 5.09
C ASN A 139 14.36 -3.07 6.38
N GLY A 140 14.20 -1.75 6.44
CA GLY A 140 13.92 -0.94 7.61
C GLY A 140 13.04 0.28 7.30
N ILE A 141 13.09 1.27 8.20
CA ILE A 141 12.35 2.53 8.06
C ILE A 141 13.36 3.62 7.74
N ASP A 142 13.36 4.07 6.49
CA ASP A 142 14.04 5.30 6.11
C ASP A 142 13.35 6.49 6.77
N PHE A 143 14.14 7.39 7.33
CA PHE A 143 13.59 8.60 7.92
C PHE A 143 14.47 9.82 7.78
N VAL A 144 13.79 10.95 7.82
CA VAL A 144 14.37 12.26 7.89
C VAL A 144 13.67 13.02 9.01
N THR A 145 14.41 13.39 10.05
CA THR A 145 13.91 14.26 11.11
C THR A 145 14.68 15.56 11.17
N GLY A 146 14.02 16.61 11.66
CA GLY A 146 14.71 17.81 12.08
C GLY A 146 13.98 18.58 13.13
N THR A 147 14.75 19.29 13.93
CA THR A 147 14.27 20.08 15.06
C THR A 147 14.88 21.48 14.99
N ALA A 148 14.10 22.48 15.39
CA ALA A 148 14.56 23.86 15.45
C ALA A 148 13.91 24.61 16.62
N THR A 149 14.75 25.29 17.40
CA THR A 149 14.29 26.21 18.44
C THR A 149 14.94 27.57 18.28
N GLY A 150 14.24 28.61 18.74
CA GLY A 150 14.77 29.96 18.66
C GLY A 150 13.86 31.02 19.25
N ILE A 151 14.20 32.27 18.96
CA ILE A 151 13.54 33.47 19.49
C ILE A 151 13.23 34.42 18.33
N TYR A 152 11.99 34.90 18.27
CA TYR A 152 11.60 36.10 17.53
C TYR A 152 11.80 37.32 18.41
N GLU A 153 12.38 38.40 17.89
CA GLU A 153 12.42 39.69 18.56
C GLU A 153 12.33 40.84 17.55
N ASN A 154 11.38 41.75 17.77
CA ASN A 154 11.23 42.94 16.92
C ASN A 154 10.77 44.16 17.73
N GLN A 155 11.18 45.35 17.29
CA GLN A 155 10.75 46.62 17.85
C GLN A 155 9.74 47.30 16.91
N PHE A 156 8.55 47.61 17.42
CA PHE A 156 7.48 48.21 16.64
C PHE A 156 7.51 49.73 16.80
N ARG A 157 7.69 50.47 15.69
CA ARG A 157 7.74 51.96 15.72
C ARG A 157 6.37 52.66 15.80
N LYS A 158 5.29 51.89 15.74
CA LYS A 158 3.91 52.37 15.76
C LYS A 158 3.01 51.31 16.38
N ASN A 159 1.85 51.72 16.88
CA ASN A 159 0.82 50.80 17.34
C ASN A 159 0.47 49.84 16.21
N THR A 160 0.65 48.54 16.45
CA THR A 160 0.47 47.48 15.44
C THR A 160 -0.26 46.32 16.08
N GLN A 161 -1.30 45.83 15.42
CA GLN A 161 -1.94 44.58 15.78
C GLN A 161 -1.30 43.46 14.96
N ILE A 162 -0.80 42.43 15.61
CA ILE A 162 -0.15 41.30 14.95
C ILE A 162 -0.86 39.98 15.26
N ALA A 163 -0.80 39.04 14.32
CA ALA A 163 -1.14 37.64 14.55
C ALA A 163 0.08 36.76 14.32
N ILE A 164 0.23 35.76 15.18
CA ILE A 164 1.15 34.65 14.97
C ILE A 164 0.33 33.47 14.43
N VAL A 165 0.72 32.94 13.28
CA VAL A 165 0.04 31.82 12.63
C VAL A 165 1.02 30.69 12.43
N GLU A 166 0.69 29.52 12.95
CA GLU A 166 1.36 28.27 12.64
C GLU A 166 0.70 27.65 11.41
N VAL A 167 1.49 27.16 10.47
CA VAL A 167 1.04 26.48 9.25
C VAL A 167 1.83 25.19 9.12
N ASN A 168 1.13 24.07 9.19
CA ASN A 168 1.69 22.73 8.99
C ASN A 168 1.09 22.18 7.69
N ALA A 169 1.91 21.95 6.68
CA ALA A 169 1.52 21.47 5.38
C ALA A 169 2.30 20.21 5.02
N SER A 170 1.60 19.10 4.79
CA SER A 170 2.19 17.83 4.37
C SER A 170 1.82 17.53 2.91
N ASN A 171 2.75 16.98 2.13
CA ASN A 171 2.50 16.34 0.84
C ASN A 171 3.03 14.91 0.89
N VAL A 172 2.17 13.94 0.54
CA VAL A 172 2.51 12.51 0.52
C VAL A 172 1.98 11.88 -0.77
N TRP A 173 2.83 11.16 -1.52
CA TRP A 173 2.39 10.11 -2.45
C TRP A 173 3.38 8.94 -2.44
N ALA A 174 2.82 7.72 -2.35
CA ALA A 174 3.55 6.47 -2.30
C ALA A 174 3.14 5.58 -3.49
N PHE A 175 4.13 4.89 -4.08
CA PHE A 175 3.95 3.66 -4.84
C PHE A 175 5.12 2.72 -4.48
N GLY A 176 4.78 1.55 -3.93
CA GLY A 176 5.66 0.38 -3.79
C GLY A 176 4.81 -0.87 -3.92
N ASP A 177 5.25 -1.97 -4.54
CA ASP A 177 6.41 -2.25 -5.39
C ASP A 177 5.95 -3.25 -6.47
N TYR A 178 6.65 -3.26 -7.61
CA TYR A 178 6.75 -4.39 -8.53
C TYR A 178 7.38 -5.52 -7.70
N LEU A 179 6.56 -6.42 -7.18
CA LEU A 179 6.99 -7.46 -6.29
C LEU A 179 8.06 -8.31 -7.03
N ILE A 180 9.29 -8.20 -6.53
CA ILE A 180 10.38 -9.19 -6.43
C ILE A 180 10.72 -10.01 -7.70
N GLU A 181 11.77 -9.56 -8.41
CA GLU A 181 12.76 -10.50 -8.98
C GLU A 181 13.81 -10.82 -7.89
N ASN A 182 13.83 -12.08 -7.44
CA ASN A 182 14.82 -12.77 -6.59
C ASN A 182 14.72 -12.66 -5.05
N LEU A 183 13.84 -13.48 -4.48
CA LEU A 183 14.11 -14.16 -3.20
C LEU A 183 14.42 -15.65 -3.47
N GLY A 184 15.55 -15.91 -4.13
CA GLY A 184 15.97 -17.22 -4.62
C GLY A 184 15.65 -17.40 -6.11
N THR A 185 16.47 -18.18 -6.82
CA THR A 185 16.27 -18.52 -8.25
C THR A 185 15.02 -19.38 -8.52
N ASP A 186 14.11 -19.45 -7.55
CA ASP A 186 12.97 -20.37 -7.40
C ASP A 186 11.78 -19.56 -6.84
N VAL A 187 11.87 -18.22 -6.78
CA VAL A 187 10.73 -17.38 -6.40
C VAL A 187 10.57 -16.20 -7.36
N THR A 188 9.47 -16.23 -8.10
CA THR A 188 9.01 -15.18 -9.02
C THR A 188 7.82 -14.47 -8.39
N TYR A 189 7.75 -13.16 -8.54
CA TYR A 189 6.57 -12.42 -8.14
C TYR A 189 6.09 -11.52 -9.30
N GLY A 190 4.78 -11.30 -9.35
CA GLY A 190 4.10 -10.37 -10.23
C GLY A 190 3.93 -8.99 -9.61
N THR A 191 3.06 -8.19 -10.17
CA THR A 191 2.99 -6.75 -9.98
C THR A 191 1.59 -6.36 -9.51
N ILE A 192 1.22 -5.09 -9.67
CA ILE A 192 -0.15 -4.65 -9.39
C ILE A 192 -1.06 -4.62 -10.64
N GLY A 193 -0.51 -4.96 -11.80
CA GLY A 193 -1.22 -4.98 -13.06
C GLY A 193 -1.13 -6.35 -13.70
N ASN A 194 -1.87 -6.54 -14.79
CA ASN A 194 -1.93 -7.83 -15.47
C ASN A 194 -0.55 -8.31 -15.96
N ASP A 195 -0.07 -9.40 -15.39
CA ASP A 195 1.22 -9.98 -15.67
C ASP A 195 1.15 -11.27 -16.47
N ASN A 196 2.29 -11.65 -17.04
CA ASN A 196 2.48 -12.93 -17.72
C ASN A 196 3.76 -13.58 -17.19
N LEU A 197 3.58 -14.41 -16.16
CA LEU A 197 4.65 -15.03 -15.39
C LEU A 197 4.84 -16.47 -15.85
N ASN A 198 6.09 -16.87 -16.07
CA ASN A 198 6.44 -18.24 -16.41
C ASN A 198 7.53 -18.72 -15.44
N GLY A 199 7.33 -19.91 -14.88
CA GLY A 199 8.34 -20.64 -14.14
C GLY A 199 9.37 -21.25 -15.07
N THR A 200 10.01 -22.30 -14.59
CA THR A 200 11.12 -23.00 -15.20
C THR A 200 10.81 -24.49 -15.26
N PRO A 201 11.74 -25.34 -15.74
CA PRO A 201 11.62 -26.80 -15.61
C PRO A 201 11.99 -27.36 -14.22
N ASN A 202 12.15 -26.53 -13.20
CA ASN A 202 12.40 -26.95 -11.81
C ASN A 202 11.24 -26.49 -10.94
N ALA A 203 11.20 -26.93 -9.67
CA ALA A 203 10.28 -26.34 -8.71
C ALA A 203 10.46 -24.81 -8.67
N ASP A 204 9.34 -24.11 -8.75
CA ASP A 204 9.23 -22.66 -8.70
C ASP A 204 8.14 -22.25 -7.70
N LYS A 205 8.30 -21.07 -7.10
CA LYS A 205 7.25 -20.38 -6.36
C LYS A 205 6.89 -19.10 -7.09
N ILE A 206 5.64 -18.94 -7.50
CA ILE A 206 5.18 -17.80 -8.27
C ILE A 206 4.01 -17.15 -7.56
N TYR A 207 4.13 -15.87 -7.23
CA TYR A 207 3.08 -15.07 -6.58
C TYR A 207 2.69 -13.90 -7.48
N ALA A 208 1.55 -13.97 -8.16
CA ALA A 208 1.15 -13.01 -9.19
C ALA A 208 0.74 -11.63 -8.65
N SER A 209 0.31 -11.59 -7.38
CA SER A 209 0.01 -10.38 -6.61
C SER A 209 -1.33 -9.73 -6.95
N LEU A 210 -1.40 -8.63 -7.69
CA LEU A 210 -2.69 -8.04 -8.08
C LEU A 210 -2.75 -7.85 -9.59
N GLY A 211 -3.94 -7.97 -10.17
CA GLY A 211 -4.12 -7.87 -11.62
C GLY A 211 -4.95 -9.03 -12.13
N ASN A 212 -5.23 -9.05 -13.44
CA ASN A 212 -5.72 -10.27 -14.08
C ASN A 212 -4.53 -10.95 -14.74
N ASP A 213 -3.92 -11.87 -14.04
CA ASP A 213 -2.62 -12.42 -14.35
C ASP A 213 -2.71 -13.73 -15.14
N ARG A 214 -1.63 -14.04 -15.84
CA ARG A 214 -1.40 -15.35 -16.43
C ARG A 214 -0.12 -15.93 -15.84
N VAL A 215 -0.26 -17.07 -15.17
CA VAL A 215 0.86 -17.77 -14.53
C VAL A 215 0.96 -19.18 -15.09
N GLU A 216 2.16 -19.56 -15.53
CA GLU A 216 2.49 -20.92 -15.98
C GLU A 216 3.70 -21.44 -15.18
N GLY A 217 3.54 -22.46 -14.34
CA GLY A 217 4.66 -23.06 -13.58
C GLY A 217 5.64 -23.83 -14.48
N LEU A 218 5.12 -24.43 -15.55
CA LEU A 218 5.80 -25.24 -16.56
C LEU A 218 6.15 -26.64 -16.08
N GLY A 219 7.19 -26.85 -15.29
CA GLY A 219 7.41 -28.17 -14.74
C GLY A 219 8.38 -28.18 -13.58
N GLY A 220 8.26 -29.14 -12.69
CA GLY A 220 8.71 -28.96 -11.31
C GLY A 220 7.53 -29.10 -10.37
N ASP A 221 7.79 -29.21 -9.08
CA ASP A 221 6.72 -29.20 -8.08
C ASP A 221 6.52 -27.75 -7.64
N ASP A 222 5.56 -27.06 -8.24
CA ASP A 222 5.43 -25.60 -8.16
C ASP A 222 4.47 -25.14 -7.06
N ILE A 223 4.64 -23.89 -6.62
CA ILE A 223 3.67 -23.17 -5.77
C ILE A 223 3.24 -21.91 -6.53
N LEU A 224 1.99 -21.85 -6.96
CA LEU A 224 1.41 -20.71 -7.66
C LEU A 224 0.33 -20.05 -6.80
N GLU A 225 0.39 -18.73 -6.66
CA GLU A 225 -0.60 -17.90 -5.96
C GLU A 225 -1.00 -16.73 -6.86
N GLY A 226 -2.27 -16.63 -7.25
CA GLY A 226 -2.77 -15.54 -8.11
C GLY A 226 -2.81 -14.22 -7.36
N GLY A 227 -3.49 -14.20 -6.21
CA GLY A 227 -3.55 -13.03 -5.35
C GLY A 227 -4.88 -12.32 -5.52
N GLY A 228 -4.94 -11.14 -6.12
CA GLY A 228 -6.20 -10.42 -6.32
C GLY A 228 -6.46 -10.05 -7.77
N GLY A 229 -7.64 -10.41 -8.27
CA GLY A 229 -8.10 -10.17 -9.64
C GLY A 229 -8.41 -11.49 -10.33
N ASN A 230 -8.87 -11.45 -11.58
CA ASN A 230 -9.31 -12.65 -12.28
C ASN A 230 -8.14 -13.32 -13.01
N ASP A 231 -7.52 -14.28 -12.34
CA ASP A 231 -6.27 -14.88 -12.78
C ASP A 231 -6.47 -16.15 -13.61
N ARG A 232 -5.45 -16.49 -14.39
CA ARG A 232 -5.29 -17.79 -15.04
C ARG A 232 -4.01 -18.44 -14.55
N LEU A 233 -4.16 -19.51 -13.78
CA LEU A 233 -3.04 -20.26 -13.20
C LEU A 233 -2.96 -21.66 -13.82
N GLU A 234 -1.79 -22.06 -14.32
CA GLU A 234 -1.52 -23.38 -14.89
C GLU A 234 -0.25 -23.96 -14.25
N GLY A 235 -0.41 -25.02 -13.43
CA GLY A 235 0.70 -25.67 -12.72
C GLY A 235 1.77 -26.18 -13.67
N GLY A 236 1.42 -27.18 -14.48
CA GLY A 236 2.31 -27.73 -15.49
C GLY A 236 2.62 -29.19 -15.22
N ASP A 237 3.87 -29.61 -15.42
CA ASP A 237 4.33 -30.97 -15.17
C ASP A 237 4.99 -31.07 -13.78
N GLY A 238 4.35 -31.73 -12.82
CA GLY A 238 4.88 -31.99 -11.48
C GLY A 238 3.77 -31.92 -10.45
N ASN A 239 4.09 -32.04 -9.16
CA ASN A 239 3.08 -32.01 -8.11
C ASN A 239 2.91 -30.58 -7.62
N ASP A 240 1.91 -29.89 -8.15
CA ASP A 240 1.78 -28.45 -7.95
C ASP A 240 0.81 -28.09 -6.82
N LYS A 241 1.03 -26.92 -6.24
CA LYS A 241 0.07 -26.24 -5.36
C LYS A 241 -0.36 -24.95 -6.02
N VAL A 242 -1.64 -24.85 -6.35
CA VAL A 242 -2.17 -23.67 -7.06
C VAL A 242 -3.27 -23.05 -6.20
N ASN A 243 -3.17 -21.75 -5.96
CA ASN A 243 -4.14 -20.96 -5.21
C ASN A 243 -4.58 -19.76 -6.05
N GLY A 244 -5.88 -19.66 -6.38
CA GLY A 244 -6.46 -18.53 -7.09
C GLY A 244 -6.30 -17.24 -6.31
N GLY A 245 -6.92 -17.17 -5.14
CA GLY A 245 -6.80 -16.04 -4.24
C GLY A 245 -8.14 -15.33 -4.09
N HIS A 246 -8.23 -14.09 -4.51
CA HIS A 246 -9.43 -13.27 -4.50
C HIS A 246 -9.92 -13.01 -5.93
N ASP A 247 -11.23 -12.87 -6.10
CA ASP A 247 -11.94 -12.66 -7.37
C ASP A 247 -12.05 -13.95 -8.23
N ASP A 248 -12.55 -13.85 -9.47
CA ASP A 248 -12.98 -15.03 -10.24
C ASP A 248 -11.82 -15.66 -11.04
N ASP A 249 -11.27 -16.77 -10.55
CA ASP A 249 -10.05 -17.37 -11.12
C ASP A 249 -10.31 -18.55 -12.07
N LEU A 250 -9.32 -18.82 -12.94
CA LEU A 250 -9.25 -20.01 -13.79
C LEU A 250 -8.02 -20.83 -13.46
N LEU A 251 -8.22 -21.91 -12.71
CA LEU A 251 -7.20 -22.89 -12.37
C LEU A 251 -7.21 -24.02 -13.39
N VAL A 252 -6.10 -24.16 -14.11
CA VAL A 252 -5.90 -25.20 -15.12
C VAL A 252 -4.96 -26.26 -14.59
N ASP A 253 -5.49 -27.47 -14.57
CA ASP A 253 -4.80 -28.64 -14.09
C ASP A 253 -3.66 -29.08 -15.03
N GLY A 254 -2.62 -29.65 -14.43
CA GLY A 254 -1.41 -30.11 -15.08
C GLY A 254 -1.25 -31.62 -15.01
N PHE A 255 -0.02 -32.09 -15.24
CA PHE A 255 0.37 -33.47 -15.06
C PHE A 255 1.06 -33.64 -13.71
N GLY A 256 0.43 -34.34 -12.79
CA GLY A 256 1.03 -34.73 -11.51
C GLY A 256 -0.05 -34.96 -10.48
N ASP A 257 0.34 -35.03 -9.21
CA ASP A 257 -0.59 -35.07 -8.08
C ASP A 257 -0.73 -33.64 -7.52
N ASP A 258 -1.74 -32.93 -8.00
CA ASP A 258 -1.90 -31.48 -7.77
C ASP A 258 -2.88 -31.15 -6.64
N VAL A 259 -2.65 -30.03 -5.94
CA VAL A 259 -3.59 -29.47 -4.96
C VAL A 259 -3.99 -28.06 -5.37
N MET A 260 -5.29 -27.84 -5.57
CA MET A 260 -5.86 -26.58 -6.01
C MET A 260 -6.78 -25.96 -4.96
N TYR A 261 -6.63 -24.66 -4.76
CA TYR A 261 -7.48 -23.80 -3.95
C TYR A 261 -8.06 -22.70 -4.85
N GLY A 262 -9.38 -22.58 -4.93
CA GLY A 262 -10.03 -21.50 -5.65
C GLY A 262 -9.86 -20.17 -4.91
N GLY A 263 -10.11 -20.17 -3.61
CA GLY A 263 -10.11 -18.98 -2.78
C GLY A 263 -11.48 -18.32 -2.69
N GLU A 264 -11.51 -16.99 -2.71
CA GLU A 264 -12.72 -16.18 -2.70
C GLU A 264 -13.10 -15.77 -4.11
N GLY A 265 -14.29 -16.13 -4.60
CA GLY A 265 -14.74 -15.69 -5.92
C GLY A 265 -15.51 -16.78 -6.63
N VAL A 266 -15.84 -16.59 -7.91
CA VAL A 266 -16.47 -17.61 -8.75
C VAL A 266 -15.40 -18.32 -9.57
N ASP A 267 -14.80 -19.34 -8.97
CA ASP A 267 -13.63 -19.99 -9.55
C ASP A 267 -13.98 -21.08 -10.56
N ARG A 268 -13.04 -21.33 -11.47
CA ARG A 268 -13.18 -22.33 -12.53
C ARG A 268 -12.01 -23.29 -12.51
N PHE A 269 -12.29 -24.54 -12.17
CA PHE A 269 -11.33 -25.63 -12.26
C PHE A 269 -11.44 -26.33 -13.61
N LEU A 270 -10.35 -26.40 -14.37
CA LEU A 270 -10.31 -26.98 -15.71
C LEU A 270 -9.38 -28.20 -15.77
N PHE A 271 -9.98 -29.36 -15.99
CA PHE A 271 -9.29 -30.62 -16.24
C PHE A 271 -9.37 -30.96 -17.73
N GLN A 272 -8.27 -31.37 -18.34
CA GLN A 272 -8.22 -31.62 -19.78
C GLN A 272 -7.65 -33.00 -20.13
N LYS A 273 -8.41 -33.79 -20.89
CA LYS A 273 -7.96 -35.12 -21.32
C LYS A 273 -6.66 -35.04 -22.13
N ASN A 274 -5.68 -35.89 -21.78
CA ASN A 274 -4.33 -35.94 -22.34
C ASN A 274 -3.44 -34.73 -22.02
N LYS A 275 -3.88 -33.88 -21.10
CA LYS A 275 -3.15 -32.72 -20.57
C LYS A 275 -3.10 -32.72 -19.05
N SER A 276 -4.04 -33.42 -18.42
CA SER A 276 -4.04 -33.74 -17.00
C SER A 276 -4.68 -35.11 -16.74
N LEU A 277 -4.64 -35.56 -15.48
CA LEU A 277 -5.21 -36.82 -15.01
C LEU A 277 -4.73 -38.04 -15.83
N ARG A 278 -3.42 -38.25 -15.95
CA ARG A 278 -2.83 -39.49 -16.47
C ARG A 278 -3.12 -40.66 -15.51
N PRO A 279 -3.14 -41.91 -16.02
CA PRO A 279 -3.35 -43.07 -15.16
C PRO A 279 -2.37 -43.10 -13.98
N GLY A 280 -2.91 -43.08 -12.77
CA GLY A 280 -2.14 -43.10 -11.52
C GLY A 280 -2.05 -41.75 -10.80
N GLU A 281 -2.39 -40.65 -11.46
CA GLU A 281 -2.44 -39.31 -10.84
C GLU A 281 -3.65 -39.15 -9.92
N PHE A 282 -3.49 -38.38 -8.85
CA PHE A 282 -4.52 -38.08 -7.87
C PHE A 282 -4.45 -36.61 -7.44
N ASN A 283 -5.44 -35.84 -7.87
CA ASN A 283 -5.50 -34.40 -7.61
C ASN A 283 -6.56 -34.08 -6.54
N ILE A 284 -6.41 -32.93 -5.90
CA ILE A 284 -7.30 -32.46 -4.84
C ILE A 284 -7.73 -31.03 -5.17
N VAL A 285 -9.04 -30.79 -5.10
CA VAL A 285 -9.60 -29.44 -4.98
C VAL A 285 -10.08 -29.28 -3.54
N ALA A 286 -9.41 -28.44 -2.78
CA ALA A 286 -9.47 -28.44 -1.31
C ALA A 286 -10.57 -27.54 -0.72
N ASP A 287 -11.01 -26.50 -1.43
CA ASP A 287 -11.91 -25.46 -0.92
C ASP A 287 -13.12 -25.17 -1.82
N PHE A 288 -13.42 -26.08 -2.76
CA PHE A 288 -14.49 -25.89 -3.75
C PHE A 288 -15.82 -25.46 -3.09
N GLN A 289 -16.34 -24.30 -3.48
CA GLN A 289 -17.53 -23.68 -2.94
C GLN A 289 -18.80 -24.04 -3.74
N PRO A 290 -19.71 -24.88 -3.20
CA PRO A 290 -20.90 -25.31 -3.93
C PRO A 290 -21.82 -24.17 -4.33
N GLY A 291 -22.16 -24.10 -5.63
CA GLY A 291 -23.07 -23.08 -6.18
C GLY A 291 -22.37 -21.77 -6.56
N ILE A 292 -21.16 -21.56 -6.07
CA ILE A 292 -20.29 -20.44 -6.43
C ILE A 292 -19.35 -20.91 -7.53
N ASP A 293 -18.49 -21.89 -7.25
CA ASP A 293 -17.46 -22.36 -8.17
C ASP A 293 -18.02 -23.24 -9.29
N ARG A 294 -17.18 -23.44 -10.31
CA ARG A 294 -17.48 -24.21 -11.51
C ARG A 294 -16.33 -25.15 -11.85
N VAL A 295 -16.67 -26.26 -12.50
CA VAL A 295 -15.68 -27.23 -12.95
C VAL A 295 -15.95 -27.70 -14.37
N THR A 296 -14.89 -27.85 -15.15
CA THR A 296 -14.94 -28.31 -16.53
C THR A 296 -14.03 -29.52 -16.74
N PHE A 297 -14.61 -30.64 -17.19
CA PHE A 297 -13.86 -31.83 -17.62
C PHE A 297 -13.84 -31.94 -19.15
N ARG A 298 -12.86 -31.28 -19.78
CA ARG A 298 -12.77 -31.21 -21.23
C ARG A 298 -12.22 -32.51 -21.82
N GLY A 299 -12.96 -33.10 -22.75
CA GLY A 299 -12.53 -34.30 -23.50
C GLY A 299 -13.01 -35.64 -22.93
N TRP A 300 -13.70 -35.66 -21.78
CA TRP A 300 -14.30 -36.88 -21.20
C TRP A 300 -15.78 -37.12 -21.55
N GLY A 301 -16.35 -36.32 -22.46
CA GLY A 301 -17.71 -36.48 -22.98
C GLY A 301 -18.78 -36.09 -21.96
N GLN A 302 -19.29 -34.86 -22.08
CA GLN A 302 -20.17 -34.21 -21.09
C GLN A 302 -21.38 -35.08 -20.65
N GLY A 303 -22.00 -35.83 -21.57
CA GLY A 303 -23.16 -36.69 -21.24
C GLY A 303 -22.88 -37.94 -20.38
N ARG A 304 -21.64 -38.15 -19.91
CA ARG A 304 -21.26 -39.29 -19.05
C ARG A 304 -20.55 -38.88 -17.76
N LEU A 305 -20.31 -37.58 -17.53
CA LEU A 305 -19.51 -37.10 -16.39
C LEU A 305 -20.14 -37.50 -15.04
N GLU A 306 -21.46 -37.45 -14.91
CA GLU A 306 -22.17 -37.86 -13.70
C GLU A 306 -21.90 -39.32 -13.27
N LYS A 307 -21.58 -40.20 -14.23
CA LYS A 307 -21.25 -41.61 -13.97
C LYS A 307 -19.81 -41.81 -13.51
N MET A 308 -18.97 -40.81 -13.69
CA MET A 308 -17.57 -40.79 -13.27
C MET A 308 -17.42 -40.19 -11.87
N LEU A 309 -18.47 -39.57 -11.32
CA LEU A 309 -18.48 -39.00 -9.98
C LEU A 309 -19.02 -40.01 -8.95
N THR A 310 -18.32 -40.17 -7.83
CA THR A 310 -18.70 -41.04 -6.71
C THR A 310 -18.48 -40.31 -5.39
N ASP A 311 -19.49 -40.26 -4.52
CA ASP A 311 -19.32 -39.75 -3.15
C ASP A 311 -18.44 -40.71 -2.33
N THR A 312 -17.53 -40.16 -1.54
CA THR A 312 -16.65 -40.86 -0.59
C THR A 312 -16.89 -40.34 0.83
N SER A 313 -16.08 -40.76 1.81
CA SER A 313 -16.11 -40.16 3.15
C SER A 313 -15.55 -38.74 3.19
N ASP A 314 -14.71 -38.40 2.21
CA ASP A 314 -13.85 -37.21 2.23
C ASP A 314 -14.29 -36.18 1.16
N GLY A 315 -15.39 -36.44 0.45
CA GLY A 315 -15.90 -35.57 -0.60
C GLY A 315 -16.39 -36.33 -1.83
N THR A 316 -16.22 -35.75 -3.02
CA THR A 316 -16.61 -36.38 -4.29
C THR A 316 -15.41 -36.69 -5.15
N LEU A 317 -15.30 -37.94 -5.59
CA LEU A 317 -14.23 -38.40 -6.46
C LEU A 317 -14.70 -38.46 -7.91
N PHE A 318 -14.00 -37.76 -8.80
CA PHE A 318 -14.09 -37.95 -10.25
C PHE A 318 -13.09 -39.04 -10.68
N THR A 319 -13.55 -40.07 -11.38
CA THR A 319 -12.74 -41.19 -11.86
C THR A 319 -13.07 -41.48 -13.33
N PRO A 320 -12.37 -40.85 -14.27
CA PRO A 320 -12.53 -41.10 -15.70
C PRO A 320 -11.94 -42.46 -16.11
N PRO A 321 -12.48 -43.10 -17.16
CA PRO A 321 -11.86 -44.30 -17.72
C PRO A 321 -10.46 -44.01 -18.24
N GLN A 322 -9.48 -44.80 -17.81
CA GLN A 322 -8.08 -44.70 -18.26
C GLN A 322 -7.44 -43.34 -17.98
N GLY A 323 -7.85 -42.66 -16.89
CA GLY A 323 -7.19 -41.46 -16.37
C GLY A 323 -6.97 -41.55 -14.86
N GLY A 324 -6.34 -40.52 -14.33
CA GLY A 324 -6.17 -40.23 -12.90
C GLY A 324 -7.46 -39.73 -12.27
N GLN A 325 -7.44 -39.47 -10.97
CA GLN A 325 -8.60 -39.12 -10.18
C GLN A 325 -8.48 -37.68 -9.66
N VAL A 326 -9.61 -37.02 -9.41
CA VAL A 326 -9.62 -35.79 -8.62
C VAL A 326 -10.68 -35.86 -7.54
N LEU A 327 -10.29 -35.53 -6.31
CA LEU A 327 -11.16 -35.39 -5.15
C LEU A 327 -11.55 -33.92 -4.98
N PHE A 328 -12.84 -33.66 -4.87
CA PHE A 328 -13.37 -32.39 -4.36
C PHE A 328 -13.68 -32.57 -2.89
N GLU A 329 -12.82 -32.04 -2.02
CA GLU A 329 -12.89 -32.26 -0.57
C GLU A 329 -14.17 -31.68 0.03
N ASP A 330 -14.82 -32.45 0.90
CA ASP A 330 -16.05 -32.06 1.59
C ASP A 330 -17.23 -31.60 0.69
N VAL A 331 -17.16 -31.86 -0.62
CA VAL A 331 -18.22 -31.53 -1.58
C VAL A 331 -19.00 -32.78 -1.97
N THR A 332 -20.32 -32.62 -2.07
CA THR A 332 -21.22 -33.70 -2.50
C THR A 332 -21.30 -33.82 -4.02
N LYS A 333 -21.58 -35.02 -4.51
CA LYS A 333 -21.70 -35.31 -5.94
C LYS A 333 -22.72 -34.43 -6.65
N ASN A 334 -23.86 -34.18 -6.01
CA ASN A 334 -24.90 -33.32 -6.59
C ASN A 334 -24.46 -31.86 -6.72
N ALA A 335 -23.62 -31.37 -5.79
CA ALA A 335 -23.03 -30.05 -5.89
C ALA A 335 -22.09 -29.97 -7.10
N ILE A 336 -21.20 -30.95 -7.27
CA ILE A 336 -20.31 -31.02 -8.44
C ILE A 336 -21.10 -31.09 -9.74
N ILE A 337 -22.15 -31.92 -9.83
CA ILE A 337 -23.00 -32.02 -11.02
C ILE A 337 -23.64 -30.66 -11.37
N SER A 338 -24.07 -29.91 -10.37
CA SER A 338 -24.69 -28.58 -10.56
C SER A 338 -23.69 -27.51 -11.00
N ALA A 339 -22.40 -27.74 -10.76
CA ALA A 339 -21.31 -26.83 -11.08
C ALA A 339 -20.60 -27.12 -12.42
N LEU A 340 -20.99 -28.19 -13.12
CA LEU A 340 -20.44 -28.54 -14.43
C LEU A 340 -20.78 -27.49 -15.50
N LEU A 341 -19.77 -27.08 -16.28
CA LEU A 341 -19.91 -26.19 -17.45
C LEU A 341 -20.00 -26.94 -18.80
#